data_AF-A0A8X7C2P5-F1
#
_entry.id   AF-A0A8X7C2P5-F1
#
_cell.length_a   1.000
_cell.length_b   1.000
_cell.length_c   1.000
_cell.angle_alpha   90.00
_cell.angle_beta   90.00
_cell.angle_gamma   90.00
#
_symmetry.space_group_name_H-M   'P 1'
#
loop_
_entity.id
_entity.type
_entity.pdbx_description
1 polymer ?
#
loop_
_entity_poly.entity_id
_entity_poly.type
_entity_poly.pdbx_seq_one_letter_code
_entity_poly.pdbx_strand_id
1 'polypeptide(L)'
;MCPGGEGSWCSWQQVLATDTSSYTHDYLILPADVAEAIYPIYEDLSNLKLLERCVGGFTQNNNESYNRLIWKITSKIAPCGSKVVEIAAYIAARIFNEGKIIIVLYECIRTFIRHRNSCLCQQRGSRACDDLRREKEEWLDDKTSWTY
;
A
#
# COMPACT_ATOMS: atom_id res chain seq x y z
N MET A 1 -2.94 14.86 -15.65
CA MET A 1 -3.88 15.85 -16.21
C MET A 1 -3.43 16.23 -17.61
N CYS A 2 -4.35 16.52 -18.52
CA CYS A 2 -4.00 16.97 -19.87
C CYS A 2 -3.35 18.36 -19.81
N PRO A 3 -2.19 18.57 -20.44
CA PRO A 3 -1.58 19.89 -20.53
C PRO A 3 -2.46 20.81 -21.39
N GLY A 4 -2.52 22.11 -21.07
CA GLY A 4 -3.21 23.10 -21.90
C GLY A 4 -2.36 23.59 -23.07
N GLY A 5 -3.00 24.26 -24.02
CA GLY A 5 -2.34 24.97 -25.13
C GLY A 5 -2.32 24.21 -26.46
N GLU A 6 -1.93 24.91 -27.53
CA GLU A 6 -1.89 24.38 -28.91
C GLU A 6 -0.96 23.18 -29.08
N GLY A 7 0.08 23.09 -28.24
CA GLY A 7 1.01 21.95 -28.20
C GLY A 7 0.56 20.79 -27.30
N SER A 8 -0.66 20.83 -26.76
CA SER A 8 -1.19 19.73 -25.96
C SER A 8 -1.28 18.44 -26.78
N TRP A 9 -1.13 17.28 -26.18
CA TRP A 9 -1.48 16.01 -26.85
C TRP A 9 -3.01 15.76 -26.89
N CYS A 10 -3.79 16.54 -26.11
CA CYS A 10 -5.24 16.41 -26.04
C CYS A 10 -5.90 17.32 -27.09
N SER A 11 -6.58 16.72 -28.07
CA SER A 11 -7.21 17.44 -29.18
C SER A 11 -8.27 18.47 -28.70
N TRP A 12 -9.03 18.18 -27.65
CA TRP A 12 -9.92 19.17 -27.03
C TRP A 12 -9.17 20.38 -26.46
N GLN A 13 -8.03 20.17 -25.79
CA GLN A 13 -7.20 21.26 -25.25
C GLN A 13 -6.55 22.10 -26.35
N GLN A 14 -6.17 21.47 -27.48
CA GLN A 14 -5.69 22.18 -28.66
C GLN A 14 -6.79 23.10 -29.21
N VAL A 15 -7.99 22.57 -29.45
CA VAL A 15 -9.12 23.33 -30.00
C VAL A 15 -9.58 24.44 -29.07
N LEU A 16 -9.56 24.20 -27.76
CA LEU A 16 -9.83 25.22 -26.74
C LEU A 16 -8.80 26.34 -26.76
N ALA A 17 -7.53 26.04 -27.07
CA ALA A 17 -6.46 27.04 -27.15
C ALA A 17 -6.47 27.85 -28.46
N THR A 18 -6.94 27.26 -29.56
CA THR A 18 -7.01 27.89 -30.90
C THR A 18 -8.36 28.58 -31.18
N ASP A 19 -9.21 28.75 -30.17
CA ASP A 19 -10.49 29.49 -30.19
C ASP A 19 -11.44 29.09 -31.34
N THR A 20 -11.49 27.79 -31.64
CA THR A 20 -12.40 27.26 -32.67
C THR A 20 -13.68 26.76 -31.99
N SER A 21 -14.81 27.37 -32.31
CA SER A 21 -16.09 27.30 -31.57
C SER A 21 -16.82 25.96 -31.59
N SER A 22 -16.24 24.89 -32.15
CA SER A 22 -16.83 23.55 -32.11
C SER A 22 -15.76 22.46 -32.16
N TYR A 23 -15.55 21.80 -31.03
CA TYR A 23 -14.79 20.55 -30.98
C TYR A 23 -15.70 19.39 -31.38
N THR A 24 -15.26 18.57 -32.32
CA THR A 24 -15.94 17.32 -32.68
C THR A 24 -15.09 16.16 -32.19
N HIS A 25 -15.71 15.23 -31.46
CA HIS A 25 -15.07 13.98 -31.09
C HIS A 25 -15.02 13.06 -32.31
N ASP A 26 -13.88 12.42 -32.53
CA ASP A 26 -13.62 11.48 -33.62
C ASP A 26 -14.18 10.07 -33.34
N TYR A 27 -14.64 9.82 -32.11
CA TYR A 27 -15.19 8.55 -31.68
C TYR A 27 -16.72 8.52 -31.70
N LEU A 28 -17.26 7.31 -31.86
CA LEU A 28 -18.69 7.05 -31.81
C LEU A 28 -19.24 7.34 -30.41
N ILE A 29 -20.35 8.06 -30.36
CA ILE A 29 -21.07 8.34 -29.12
C ILE A 29 -21.62 7.03 -28.57
N LEU A 30 -21.43 6.79 -27.27
CA LEU A 30 -22.01 5.64 -26.59
C LEU A 30 -23.55 5.67 -26.71
N PRO A 31 -24.20 4.52 -26.92
CA PRO A 31 -25.66 4.42 -26.81
C PRO A 31 -26.16 5.03 -25.49
N ALA A 32 -27.32 5.70 -25.54
CA ALA A 32 -27.81 6.50 -24.42
C ALA A 32 -28.00 5.67 -23.13
N ASP A 33 -28.49 4.45 -23.26
CA ASP A 33 -28.66 3.48 -22.18
C ASP A 33 -27.32 3.07 -21.53
N VAL A 34 -26.29 2.86 -22.35
CA VAL A 34 -24.94 2.55 -21.87
C VAL A 34 -24.31 3.77 -21.19
N ALA A 35 -24.49 4.96 -21.76
CA ALA A 35 -23.99 6.20 -21.18
C ALA A 35 -24.64 6.47 -19.82
N GLU A 36 -25.97 6.33 -19.70
CA GLU A 36 -26.70 6.49 -18.44
C GLU A 36 -26.24 5.49 -17.36
N ALA A 37 -25.93 4.26 -17.75
CA ALA A 37 -25.43 3.24 -16.82
C ALA A 37 -23.99 3.52 -16.35
N ILE A 38 -23.11 4.00 -17.24
CA ILE A 38 -21.68 4.20 -16.95
C ILE A 38 -21.42 5.55 -16.27
N TYR A 39 -22.19 6.59 -16.59
CA TYR A 39 -21.97 7.95 -16.08
C TYR A 39 -21.84 8.04 -14.54
N PRO A 40 -22.73 7.44 -13.72
CA PRO A 40 -22.58 7.51 -12.26
C PRO A 40 -21.31 6.80 -11.78
N ILE A 41 -20.90 5.70 -12.42
CA ILE A 41 -19.66 4.98 -12.09
C ILE A 41 -18.45 5.86 -12.43
N TYR A 42 -18.48 6.52 -13.58
CA TYR A 42 -17.43 7.44 -14.00
C TYR A 42 -17.31 8.63 -13.03
N GLU A 43 -18.44 9.20 -12.59
CA GLU A 43 -18.46 10.29 -11.61
C GLU A 43 -17.87 9.86 -10.27
N ASP A 44 -18.29 8.71 -9.74
CA ASP A 44 -17.78 8.14 -8.49
C ASP A 44 -16.27 7.88 -8.55
N LEU A 45 -15.78 7.33 -9.67
CA LEU A 45 -14.35 7.05 -9.87
C LEU A 45 -13.53 8.32 -10.12
N SER A 46 -14.16 9.39 -10.61
CA SER A 46 -13.53 10.69 -10.83
C SER A 46 -13.48 11.55 -9.56
N ASN A 47 -13.97 11.03 -8.42
CA ASN A 47 -13.96 11.75 -7.15
C ASN A 47 -12.52 12.10 -6.72
N LEU A 48 -12.24 13.39 -6.55
CA LEU A 48 -10.90 13.88 -6.18
C LEU A 48 -10.36 13.24 -4.90
N LYS A 49 -11.19 13.01 -3.88
CA LYS A 49 -10.75 12.37 -2.63
C LYS A 49 -10.36 10.91 -2.84
N LEU A 50 -11.01 10.22 -3.78
CA LEU A 50 -10.65 8.85 -4.17
C LEU A 50 -9.31 8.87 -4.92
N LEU A 51 -9.18 9.76 -5.90
CA LEU A 51 -7.98 9.90 -6.72
C LEU A 51 -6.76 10.33 -5.90
N GLU A 52 -6.90 11.25 -4.94
CA GLU A 52 -5.85 11.67 -4.02
C GLU A 52 -5.27 10.50 -3.21
N ARG A 53 -6.09 9.50 -2.86
CA ARG A 53 -5.61 8.26 -2.20
C ARG A 53 -4.87 7.33 -3.15
N CYS A 54 -5.16 7.41 -4.45
CA CYS A 54 -4.47 6.65 -5.49
C CYS A 54 -3.15 7.31 -5.91
N VAL A 55 -3.05 8.64 -5.80
CA VAL A 55 -1.82 9.40 -6.03
C VAL A 55 -0.80 9.02 -4.95
N GLY A 56 0.27 8.31 -5.36
CA GLY A 56 1.28 7.75 -4.46
C GLY A 56 1.37 6.22 -4.48
N GLY A 57 0.49 5.53 -5.22
CA GLY A 57 0.62 4.10 -5.46
C GLY A 57 0.31 3.22 -4.24
N PHE A 58 -0.54 3.70 -3.33
CA PHE A 58 -0.96 2.94 -2.15
C PHE A 58 -1.85 1.73 -2.46
N THR A 59 -2.18 1.49 -3.74
CA THR A 59 -2.72 0.22 -4.21
C THR A 59 -1.58 -0.81 -4.37
N GLN A 60 -0.78 -1.00 -3.32
CA GLN A 60 -0.02 -2.24 -3.20
C GLN A 60 -1.04 -3.37 -3.08
N ASN A 61 -0.96 -4.34 -3.99
CA ASN A 61 -1.66 -5.62 -3.94
C ASN A 61 -1.98 -6.02 -2.49
N ASN A 62 -3.27 -6.11 -2.13
CA ASN A 62 -3.69 -6.39 -0.75
C ASN A 62 -3.00 -7.64 -0.18
N ASN A 63 -2.73 -8.65 -1.02
CA ASN A 63 -2.00 -9.84 -0.61
C ASN A 63 -0.52 -9.56 -0.32
N GLU A 64 0.12 -8.67 -1.07
CA GLU A 64 1.51 -8.27 -0.80
C GLU A 64 1.61 -7.47 0.50
N SER A 65 0.70 -6.51 0.70
CA SER A 65 0.64 -5.70 1.92
C SER A 65 0.37 -6.57 3.16
N TYR A 66 -0.59 -7.49 3.08
CA TYR A 66 -0.89 -8.44 4.15
C TYR A 66 0.27 -9.39 4.44
N ASN A 67 0.85 -10.03 3.41
CA ASN A 67 1.99 -10.93 3.61
C ASN A 67 3.20 -10.19 4.18
N ARG A 68 3.44 -8.94 3.75
CA ARG A 68 4.50 -8.11 4.31
C ARG A 68 4.31 -7.91 5.81
N LEU A 69 3.08 -7.68 6.30
CA LEU A 69 2.80 -7.56 7.74
C LEU A 69 3.11 -8.86 8.50
N ILE A 70 2.73 -10.03 7.98
CA ILE A 70 3.05 -11.32 8.60
C ILE A 70 4.57 -11.45 8.78
N TRP A 71 5.30 -11.23 7.69
CA TRP A 71 6.76 -11.37 7.68
C TRP A 71 7.50 -10.27 8.45
N LYS A 72 6.84 -9.13 8.66
CA LYS A 72 7.31 -8.06 9.56
C LYS A 72 7.16 -8.46 11.04
N ILE A 73 6.17 -9.28 11.38
CA ILE A 73 5.96 -9.82 12.74
C ILE A 73 6.84 -11.06 12.98
N THR A 74 6.91 -11.96 12.00
CA THR A 74 7.74 -13.17 12.05
C THR A 74 8.84 -13.06 11.02
N SER A 75 10.07 -12.82 11.45
CA SER A 75 11.23 -12.76 10.55
C SER A 75 11.24 -13.98 9.64
N LYS A 76 11.33 -13.75 8.32
CA LYS A 76 11.49 -14.82 7.31
C LYS A 76 12.78 -15.61 7.50
N ILE A 77 13.78 -14.97 8.12
CA ILE A 77 15.15 -15.47 8.22
C ILE A 77 15.31 -16.34 9.47
N ALA A 78 14.54 -16.07 10.52
CA ALA A 78 14.56 -16.86 11.74
C ALA A 78 13.55 -18.02 11.66
N PRO A 79 13.98 -19.28 11.83
CA PRO A 79 13.06 -20.41 11.86
C PRO A 79 12.11 -20.25 13.06
N CYS A 80 10.82 -20.12 12.77
CA CYS A 80 9.76 -20.04 13.76
C CYS A 80 8.81 -21.24 13.62
N GLY A 81 8.27 -21.71 14.74
CA GLY A 81 7.28 -22.79 14.72
C GLY A 81 5.98 -22.34 14.05
N SER A 82 5.25 -23.27 13.43
CA SER A 82 3.99 -22.97 12.69
C SER A 82 2.99 -22.18 13.52
N LYS A 83 2.84 -22.48 14.81
CA LYS A 83 1.97 -21.75 15.75
C LYS A 83 2.30 -20.26 15.87
N VAL A 84 3.58 -19.89 15.73
CA VAL A 84 4.03 -18.49 15.82
C VAL A 84 3.63 -17.73 14.56
N VAL A 85 3.79 -18.35 13.39
CA VAL A 85 3.34 -17.79 12.10
C VAL A 85 1.83 -17.63 12.07
N GLU A 86 1.10 -18.61 12.59
CA GLU A 86 -0.36 -18.56 12.71
C GLU A 86 -0.82 -17.38 13.57
N ILE A 87 -0.24 -17.19 14.76
CA ILE A 87 -0.54 -16.04 15.63
C ILE A 87 -0.22 -14.72 14.91
N ALA A 88 0.90 -14.65 14.21
CA ALA A 88 1.27 -13.46 13.45
C ALA A 88 0.31 -13.16 12.29
N ALA A 89 -0.23 -14.18 11.63
CA ALA A 89 -1.25 -14.01 10.59
C ALA A 89 -2.56 -13.42 11.15
N TYR A 90 -3.00 -13.88 12.32
CA TYR A 90 -4.16 -13.29 13.00
C TYR A 90 -3.93 -11.83 13.40
N ILE A 91 -2.74 -11.52 13.93
CA ILE A 91 -2.37 -10.14 14.29
C ILE A 91 -2.28 -9.26 13.05
N ALA A 92 -1.64 -9.73 11.98
CA ALA A 92 -1.53 -9.02 10.71
C ALA A 92 -2.91 -8.72 10.12
N ALA A 93 -3.86 -9.67 10.22
CA ALA A 93 -5.22 -9.49 9.69
C ALA A 93 -5.97 -8.39 10.46
N ARG A 94 -5.84 -8.36 11.79
CA ARG A 94 -6.42 -7.31 12.62
C ARG A 94 -5.80 -5.95 12.33
N ILE A 95 -4.47 -5.87 12.20
CA ILE A 95 -3.77 -4.63 11.87
C ILE A 95 -4.18 -4.12 10.48
N PHE A 96 -4.27 -5.02 9.50
CA PHE A 96 -4.65 -4.70 8.13
C PHE A 96 -6.09 -4.20 8.00
N ASN A 97 -7.02 -4.79 8.76
CA ASN A 97 -8.45 -4.46 8.67
C ASN A 97 -8.90 -3.30 9.58
N GLU A 98 -8.32 -3.14 10.78
CA GLU A 98 -8.85 -2.23 11.83
C GLU A 98 -7.88 -1.09 12.19
N GLY A 99 -6.59 -1.19 11.89
CA GLY A 99 -5.60 -0.15 12.22
C GLY A 99 -5.27 0.04 13.71
N LYS A 100 -4.18 0.80 13.98
CA LYS A 100 -3.45 1.26 15.21
C LYS A 100 -3.77 0.79 16.66
N ILE A 101 -4.75 -0.06 16.97
CA ILE A 101 -5.08 -0.48 18.37
C ILE A 101 -4.13 -1.56 18.95
N ILE A 102 -3.41 -2.31 18.11
CA ILE A 102 -2.62 -3.51 18.53
C ILE A 102 -1.12 -3.23 18.76
N ILE A 103 -0.67 -1.97 18.74
CA ILE A 103 0.76 -1.65 18.94
C ILE A 103 1.26 -2.12 20.32
N VAL A 104 0.39 -2.11 21.35
CA VAL A 104 0.74 -2.55 22.72
C VAL A 104 0.88 -4.07 22.82
N LEU A 105 -0.03 -4.84 22.19
CA LEU A 105 0.08 -6.31 22.15
C LEU A 105 1.30 -6.75 21.32
N TYR A 106 1.62 -6.00 20.26
CA TYR A 106 2.77 -6.22 19.39
C TYR A 106 4.10 -6.08 20.14
N GLU A 107 4.31 -5.05 20.96
CA GLU A 107 5.56 -4.89 21.70
C GLU A 107 5.77 -6.00 22.76
N CYS A 108 4.70 -6.51 23.37
CA CYS A 108 4.76 -7.64 24.30
C CYS A 108 5.10 -8.98 23.60
N ILE A 109 4.48 -9.26 22.45
CA ILE A 109 4.78 -10.48 21.69
C ILE A 109 6.19 -10.40 21.07
N ARG A 110 6.62 -9.21 20.64
CA ARG A 110 7.96 -8.98 20.10
C ARG A 110 9.06 -9.21 21.14
N THR A 111 8.86 -8.78 22.39
CA THR A 111 9.81 -9.07 23.48
C THR A 111 9.88 -10.56 23.80
N PHE A 112 8.75 -11.26 23.78
CA PHE A 112 8.70 -12.71 24.02
C PHE A 112 9.40 -13.52 22.91
N ILE A 113 9.15 -13.20 21.64
CA ILE A 113 9.82 -13.84 20.49
C ILE A 113 11.31 -13.48 20.45
N ARG A 114 11.68 -12.21 20.74
CA ARG A 114 13.10 -11.79 20.84
C ARG A 114 13.84 -12.56 21.90
N HIS A 115 13.27 -12.76 23.08
CA HIS A 115 13.95 -13.46 24.17
C HIS A 115 14.22 -14.93 23.80
N ARG A 116 13.26 -15.56 23.11
CA ARG A 116 13.41 -16.94 22.63
C ARG A 116 14.45 -17.05 21.49
N ASN A 117 14.43 -16.12 20.54
CA ASN A 117 15.39 -16.09 19.43
C ASN A 117 16.80 -15.69 19.88
N SER A 118 16.93 -14.82 20.89
CA SER A 118 18.21 -14.47 21.53
C SER A 118 18.90 -15.69 22.13
N CYS A 119 18.12 -16.57 22.77
CA CYS A 119 18.64 -17.81 23.35
C CYS A 119 19.09 -18.79 22.24
N LEU A 120 18.35 -18.84 21.12
CA LEU A 120 18.69 -19.66 19.94
C LEU A 120 19.89 -19.11 19.13
N CYS A 121 20.08 -17.79 19.06
CA CYS A 121 21.20 -17.18 18.33
C CYS A 121 22.52 -17.28 19.11
N GLN A 122 22.47 -17.28 20.45
CA GLN A 122 23.60 -17.68 21.29
C GLN A 122 24.06 -19.12 21.03
N GLN A 123 23.16 -19.99 20.56
CA GLN A 123 23.48 -21.37 20.15
C GLN A 123 23.93 -21.49 18.68
N ARG A 124 23.75 -20.45 17.83
CA ARG A 124 23.92 -20.55 16.35
C ARG A 124 24.93 -19.58 15.71
N GLY A 125 25.64 -18.76 16.49
CA GLY A 125 26.76 -17.94 16.00
C GLY A 125 26.38 -16.56 15.45
N SER A 126 27.36 -15.65 15.46
CA SER A 126 27.21 -14.18 15.46
C SER A 126 26.56 -13.52 14.24
N ARG A 127 26.64 -14.12 13.03
CA ARG A 127 26.17 -13.46 11.80
C ARG A 127 24.65 -13.25 11.76
N ALA A 128 23.87 -14.22 12.23
CA ALA A 128 22.40 -14.11 12.26
C ALA A 128 21.91 -13.02 13.23
N CYS A 129 22.71 -12.67 14.26
CA CYS A 129 22.40 -11.56 15.16
C CYS A 129 22.58 -10.20 14.49
N ASP A 130 23.56 -10.05 13.60
CA ASP A 130 23.89 -8.77 12.98
C ASP A 130 22.89 -8.39 11.89
N ASP A 131 22.37 -9.37 11.13
CA ASP A 131 21.30 -9.15 10.14
C ASP A 131 19.99 -8.72 10.82
N LEU A 132 19.63 -9.35 11.94
CA LEU A 132 18.47 -8.96 12.76
C LEU A 132 18.63 -7.56 13.39
N ARG A 133 19.87 -7.10 13.60
CA ARG A 133 20.15 -5.75 14.11
C ARG A 133 19.95 -4.70 13.00
N ARG A 134 20.39 -4.99 11.77
CA ARG A 134 20.22 -4.10 10.62
C ARG A 134 18.75 -3.91 10.24
N GLU A 135 17.97 -5.01 10.18
CA GLU A 135 16.52 -4.93 9.95
C GLU A 135 15.80 -4.11 11.03
N LYS A 136 16.28 -4.16 12.29
CA LYS A 136 15.72 -3.34 13.39
C LYS A 136 15.94 -1.83 13.15
N GLU A 137 17.09 -1.44 12.60
CA GLU A 137 17.43 -0.04 12.33
C GLU A 137 16.63 0.50 11.15
N GLU A 138 16.52 -0.26 10.05
CA GLU A 138 15.63 0.06 8.92
C GLU A 138 14.17 0.20 9.36
N TRP A 139 13.73 -0.60 10.33
CA TRP A 139 12.37 -0.57 10.85
C TRP A 139 12.07 0.64 11.74
N LEU A 140 13.06 1.14 12.48
CA LEU A 140 12.89 2.37 13.27
C LEU A 140 12.74 3.59 12.36
N ASP A 141 13.43 3.58 11.22
CA ASP A 141 13.38 4.62 10.19
C ASP A 141 12.02 4.63 9.45
N ASP A 142 11.48 3.45 9.11
CA ASP A 142 10.13 3.29 8.54
C ASP A 142 9.05 3.78 9.52
N LYS A 143 9.18 3.53 10.84
CA LYS A 143 8.20 4.00 11.84
C LYS A 143 8.03 5.53 11.88
N THR A 144 9.10 6.29 11.64
CA THR A 144 9.05 7.76 11.54
C THR A 144 8.37 8.25 10.26
N SER A 145 8.28 7.41 9.22
CA SER A 145 7.57 7.72 7.97
C SER A 145 6.05 7.57 8.07
N TRP A 146 5.53 6.82 9.05
CA TRP A 146 4.09 6.56 9.22
C TRP A 146 3.43 7.36 10.37
N THR A 147 4.17 8.30 10.97
CA THR A 147 3.61 9.31 11.87
C THR A 147 3.19 10.53 11.05
N TYR A 148 2.04 10.42 10.40
CA TYR A 148 1.11 11.52 10.12
C TYR A 148 -0.18 11.26 10.90
#